data_AF-A0A850QBJ3-F1
#
_entry.id   AF-A0A850QBJ3-F1
#
_cell.length_a   1.000
_cell.length_b   1.000
_cell.length_c   1.000
_cell.angle_alpha   90.00
_cell.angle_beta   90.00
_cell.angle_gamma   90.00
#
_symmetry.space_group_name_H-M   'P 1'
#
loop_
_entity.id
_entity.type
_entity.pdbx_description
1 polymer ?
#
loop_
_entity_poly.entity_id
_entity_poly.type
_entity_poly.pdbx_seq_one_letter_code
_entity_poly.pdbx_strand_id
1 'polypeptide(L)'
;MGMMWRAMDLLFGGRNVIADTAEVWRENAEASGQRATQMHSAALNQLAAEYARPQRGWFDGVVDGLNRLPRPMLALGVLGLFGMAMHDPVWFAARMQGLSLVPEPLWWLMGVIVSFYFGARHQAKTQDFQRDMLASAARVPQVVSQIRALEEPAPTDNPALSEWRTIAGGKAATK
;
A
#
# COMPACT_ATOMS: atom_id res chain seq x y z
N MET A 1 35.48 39.63 -45.72
CA MET A 1 34.62 39.53 -44.52
C MET A 1 34.18 38.08 -44.35
N GLY A 2 34.43 37.40 -43.23
CA GLY A 2 33.65 36.19 -42.92
C GLY A 2 34.33 34.98 -42.26
N MET A 3 35.66 34.93 -42.08
CA MET A 3 36.29 33.77 -41.41
C MET A 3 36.60 34.04 -39.93
N MET A 4 37.13 35.22 -39.60
CA MET A 4 37.36 35.62 -38.20
C MET A 4 36.05 35.78 -37.41
N TRP A 5 34.99 36.27 -38.06
CA TRP A 5 33.68 36.42 -37.42
C TRP A 5 32.99 35.07 -37.19
N ARG A 6 33.14 34.11 -38.11
CA ARG A 6 32.66 32.73 -37.93
C ARG A 6 33.43 31.97 -36.86
N ALA A 7 34.74 32.20 -36.76
CA ALA A 7 35.56 31.64 -35.69
C ALA A 7 35.16 32.22 -34.32
N MET A 8 34.84 33.52 -34.25
CA MET A 8 34.31 34.12 -33.03
C MET A 8 32.89 33.66 -32.70
N ASP A 9 32.00 33.43 -33.68
CA ASP A 9 30.66 32.85 -33.40
C ASP A 9 30.75 31.39 -32.93
N LEU A 10 31.72 30.62 -33.42
CA LEU A 10 31.99 29.24 -32.95
C LEU A 10 32.60 29.22 -31.54
N LEU A 11 33.46 30.19 -31.22
CA LEU A 11 34.13 30.29 -29.92
C LEU A 11 33.29 31.00 -28.85
N PHE A 12 32.41 31.91 -29.24
CA PHE A 12 31.65 32.80 -28.34
C PHE A 12 30.12 32.72 -28.50
N GLY A 13 29.59 31.93 -29.44
CA GLY A 13 28.14 31.71 -29.62
C GLY A 13 27.47 30.88 -28.51
N GLY A 14 28.24 30.48 -27.48
CA GLY A 14 27.81 29.64 -26.37
C GLY A 14 27.14 30.39 -25.22
N ARG A 15 26.23 31.34 -25.49
CA ARG A 15 25.42 31.93 -24.40
C ARG A 15 24.57 30.89 -23.66
N ASN A 16 24.25 29.76 -24.30
CA ASN A 16 23.62 28.61 -23.65
C ASN A 16 24.62 27.57 -23.11
N VAL A 17 25.77 27.36 -23.76
CA VAL A 17 26.72 26.30 -23.37
C VAL A 17 27.32 26.55 -21.98
N ILE A 18 27.52 27.81 -21.59
CA ILE A 18 27.99 28.15 -20.24
C ILE A 18 26.89 27.91 -19.20
N ALA A 19 25.62 28.15 -19.54
CA ALA A 19 24.50 27.85 -18.66
C ALA A 19 24.31 26.32 -18.51
N ASP A 20 24.34 25.59 -19.63
CA ASP A 20 24.24 24.13 -19.66
C ASP A 20 25.43 23.46 -18.95
N THR A 21 26.65 24.01 -19.06
CA THR A 21 27.84 23.49 -18.35
C THR A 21 27.85 23.90 -16.87
N ALA A 22 27.29 25.05 -16.51
CA ALA A 22 27.14 25.47 -15.11
C ALA A 22 26.04 24.67 -14.39
N GLU A 23 24.97 24.28 -15.08
CA GLU A 23 23.94 23.38 -14.55
C GLU A 23 24.47 21.97 -14.26
N VAL A 24 25.50 21.51 -14.98
CA VAL A 24 26.19 20.22 -14.73
C VAL A 24 26.98 20.22 -13.41
N TRP A 25 27.47 21.39 -12.95
CA TRP A 25 28.23 21.53 -11.69
C TRP A 25 27.42 22.15 -10.54
N ARG A 26 26.29 22.80 -10.84
CA ARG A 26 25.42 23.42 -9.85
C ARG A 26 23.97 23.25 -10.30
N GLU A 27 23.25 22.39 -9.58
CA GLU A 27 21.84 22.10 -9.83
C GLU A 27 21.03 23.40 -10.02
N ASN A 28 20.27 23.47 -11.13
CA ASN A 28 19.39 24.60 -11.39
C ASN A 28 18.39 24.73 -10.23
N ALA A 29 18.49 25.84 -9.49
CA ALA A 29 17.70 26.12 -8.30
C ALA A 29 16.18 26.10 -8.60
N GLU A 30 15.78 26.48 -9.81
CA GLU A 30 14.40 26.44 -10.27
C GLU A 30 13.92 24.99 -10.48
N ALA A 31 14.73 24.16 -11.15
CA ALA A 31 14.40 22.78 -11.46
C ALA A 31 14.44 21.85 -10.22
N SER A 32 15.29 22.15 -9.25
CA SER A 32 15.29 21.48 -7.93
C SER A 32 14.09 21.92 -7.09
N GLY A 33 13.75 23.23 -7.10
CA GLY A 33 12.56 23.76 -6.44
C GLY A 33 11.26 23.15 -6.97
N GLN A 34 11.14 22.99 -8.29
CA GLN A 34 9.98 22.33 -8.92
C GLN A 34 9.88 20.85 -8.54
N ARG A 35 10.98 20.10 -8.55
CA ARG A 35 11.00 18.69 -8.12
C ARG A 35 10.65 18.54 -6.64
N ALA A 36 11.20 19.38 -5.77
CA ALA A 36 10.87 19.39 -4.35
C ALA A 36 9.38 19.67 -4.12
N THR A 37 8.80 20.61 -4.86
CA THR A 37 7.37 20.94 -4.79
C THR A 37 6.50 19.78 -5.27
N GLN A 38 6.88 19.11 -6.36
CA GLN A 38 6.20 17.92 -6.87
C GLN A 38 6.24 16.78 -5.86
N MET A 39 7.41 16.48 -5.28
CA MET A 39 7.53 15.45 -4.24
C MET A 39 6.70 15.77 -3.00
N HIS A 40 6.68 17.04 -2.56
CA HIS A 40 5.83 17.48 -1.45
C HIS A 40 4.35 17.30 -1.75
N SER A 41 3.90 17.70 -2.96
CA SER A 41 2.51 17.54 -3.36
C SER A 41 2.09 16.07 -3.48
N ALA A 42 2.97 15.20 -3.98
CA ALA A 42 2.73 13.77 -4.09
C ALA A 42 2.63 13.11 -2.70
N ALA A 43 3.51 13.48 -1.78
CA ALA A 43 3.48 13.01 -0.40
C ALA A 43 2.21 13.47 0.34
N LEU A 44 1.80 14.74 0.16
CA LEU A 44 0.55 15.25 0.73
C LEU A 44 -0.69 14.58 0.14
N ASN A 45 -0.71 14.28 -1.16
CA ASN A 45 -1.81 13.57 -1.81
C ASN A 45 -1.90 12.11 -1.34
N GLN A 46 -0.77 11.44 -1.17
CA GLN A 46 -0.73 10.09 -0.61
C GLN A 46 -1.20 10.09 0.85
N LEU A 47 -0.72 11.05 1.66
CA LEU A 47 -1.21 11.25 3.03
C LEU A 47 -2.73 11.49 3.02
N ALA A 48 -3.23 12.39 2.18
CA ALA A 48 -4.67 12.65 2.08
C ALA A 48 -5.46 11.40 1.69
N ALA A 49 -4.94 10.56 0.80
CA ALA A 49 -5.59 9.31 0.38
C ALA A 49 -5.59 8.24 1.49
N GLU A 50 -4.51 8.14 2.28
CA GLU A 50 -4.43 7.20 3.41
C GLU A 50 -5.32 7.63 4.60
N TYR A 51 -5.42 8.94 4.84
CA TYR A 51 -6.24 9.51 5.91
C TYR A 51 -7.67 9.84 5.50
N ALA A 52 -8.04 9.66 4.23
CA ALA A 52 -9.42 9.63 3.75
C ALA A 52 -10.14 8.35 4.24
N ARG A 53 -10.09 8.09 5.55
CA ARG A 53 -10.97 7.13 6.17
C ARG A 53 -12.39 7.70 6.09
N PRO A 54 -13.37 6.93 5.59
CA PRO A 54 -14.77 7.32 5.72
C PRO A 54 -15.03 7.61 7.20
N GLN A 55 -15.54 8.82 7.51
CA GLN A 55 -16.00 9.15 8.85
C GLN A 55 -17.19 8.24 9.15
N ARG A 56 -16.93 7.06 9.71
CA ARG A 56 -17.95 6.13 10.19
C ARG A 56 -18.66 6.82 11.36
N GLY A 57 -19.98 6.85 11.31
CA GLY A 57 -20.76 7.46 12.39
C GLY A 57 -20.53 6.71 13.70
N TRP A 58 -20.80 7.37 14.83
CA TRP A 58 -20.77 6.71 16.15
C TRP A 58 -21.70 5.48 16.18
N PHE A 59 -22.83 5.54 15.47
CA PHE A 59 -23.76 4.42 15.29
C PHE A 59 -23.10 3.24 14.58
N ASP A 60 -22.36 3.48 13.49
CA ASP A 60 -21.64 2.43 12.77
C ASP A 60 -20.59 1.77 13.66
N GLY A 61 -19.92 2.55 14.51
CA GLY A 61 -18.97 2.05 15.50
C GLY A 61 -19.64 1.13 16.54
N VAL A 62 -20.81 1.52 17.04
CA VAL A 62 -21.61 0.70 17.97
C VAL A 62 -22.06 -0.60 17.31
N VAL A 63 -22.61 -0.52 16.09
CA VAL A 63 -23.08 -1.69 15.35
C VAL A 63 -21.93 -2.63 14.98
N ASP A 64 -20.77 -2.10 14.59
CA ASP A 64 -19.58 -2.91 14.31
C ASP A 64 -19.02 -3.54 15.60
N GLY A 65 -19.04 -2.80 16.71
CA GLY A 65 -18.72 -3.32 18.04
C GLY A 65 -19.60 -4.51 18.40
N LEU A 66 -20.92 -4.33 18.34
CA LEU A 66 -21.91 -5.38 18.65
C LEU A 66 -21.73 -6.62 17.77
N ASN A 67 -21.41 -6.44 16.49
CA ASN A 67 -21.11 -7.54 15.58
C ASN A 67 -19.78 -8.26 15.86
N ARG A 68 -18.85 -7.62 16.58
CA ARG A 68 -17.54 -8.18 16.98
C ARG A 68 -17.56 -8.81 18.37
N LEU A 69 -18.56 -8.51 19.19
CA LEU A 69 -18.75 -9.09 20.52
C LEU A 69 -18.93 -10.62 20.57
N PRO A 70 -19.44 -11.34 19.55
CA PRO A 70 -19.65 -12.78 19.66
C PRO A 70 -18.38 -13.55 20.04
N ARG A 71 -17.23 -13.23 19.42
CA ARG A 71 -15.95 -13.88 19.72
C ARG A 71 -15.50 -13.71 21.19
N PRO A 72 -15.38 -12.49 21.74
CA PRO A 72 -15.00 -12.32 23.13
C PRO A 72 -16.06 -12.86 24.10
N MET A 73 -17.36 -12.75 23.77
CA MET A 73 -18.43 -13.29 24.62
C MET A 73 -18.36 -14.82 24.75
N LEU A 74 -17.98 -15.54 23.70
CA LEU A 74 -17.78 -17.00 23.79
C LEU A 74 -16.63 -17.36 24.73
N ALA A 75 -15.50 -16.68 24.60
CA ALA A 75 -14.33 -16.92 25.46
C ALA A 75 -14.65 -16.59 26.93
N LEU A 76 -15.23 -15.42 27.19
CA LEU A 76 -15.63 -15.00 28.53
C LEU A 76 -16.75 -15.87 29.10
N GLY A 77 -17.67 -16.34 28.26
CA GLY A 77 -18.75 -17.24 28.66
C GLY A 77 -18.22 -18.60 29.14
N VAL A 78 -17.23 -19.17 28.43
CA VAL A 78 -16.58 -20.42 28.86
C VAL A 78 -15.79 -20.23 30.16
N LEU A 79 -15.02 -19.15 30.27
CA LEU A 79 -14.30 -18.82 31.51
C LEU A 79 -15.27 -18.59 32.68
N GLY A 80 -16.38 -17.90 32.44
CA GLY A 80 -17.45 -17.67 33.42
C GLY A 80 -18.14 -18.97 33.84
N LEU A 81 -18.33 -19.92 32.91
CA LEU A 81 -18.86 -21.24 33.22
C LEU A 81 -17.95 -22.01 34.19
N PHE A 82 -16.64 -21.99 33.95
CA PHE A 82 -15.66 -22.58 34.86
C PHE A 82 -15.64 -21.87 36.22
N GLY A 83 -15.73 -20.54 36.24
CA GLY A 83 -15.86 -19.76 37.47
C GLY A 83 -17.12 -20.14 38.27
N MET A 84 -18.27 -20.28 37.59
CA MET A 84 -19.53 -20.65 38.24
C MET A 84 -19.50 -22.08 38.79
N ALA A 85 -18.84 -23.01 38.08
CA ALA A 85 -18.63 -24.38 38.56
C ALA A 85 -17.83 -24.43 39.86
N MET A 86 -16.89 -23.49 40.08
CA MET A 86 -16.13 -23.36 41.33
C MET A 86 -16.89 -22.58 42.41
N HIS A 87 -17.69 -21.59 42.02
CA HIS A 87 -18.43 -20.73 42.95
C HIS A 87 -19.64 -21.43 43.58
N ASP A 88 -20.45 -22.13 42.77
CA ASP A 88 -21.60 -22.91 43.21
C ASP A 88 -21.71 -24.21 42.38
N PRO A 89 -21.07 -25.30 42.83
CA PRO A 89 -21.06 -26.55 42.08
C PRO A 89 -22.43 -27.24 42.03
N VAL A 90 -23.29 -27.04 43.03
CA VAL A 90 -24.62 -27.68 43.08
C VAL A 90 -25.55 -27.02 42.07
N TRP A 91 -25.55 -25.68 42.02
CA TRP A 91 -26.30 -24.93 41.00
C TRP A 91 -25.85 -25.29 39.59
N PHE A 92 -24.53 -25.40 39.37
CA PHE A 92 -23.96 -25.79 38.08
C PHE A 92 -24.40 -27.21 37.67
N ALA A 93 -24.26 -28.19 38.58
CA ALA A 93 -24.65 -29.58 38.32
C ALA A 93 -26.14 -29.70 37.94
N ALA A 94 -27.02 -28.97 38.61
CA ALA A 94 -28.45 -28.96 38.30
C ALA A 94 -28.74 -28.46 36.87
N ARG A 95 -27.99 -27.47 36.36
CA ARG A 95 -28.12 -27.01 34.96
C ARG A 95 -27.54 -28.02 33.96
N MET A 96 -26.43 -28.68 34.30
CA MET A 96 -25.85 -29.74 33.47
C MET A 96 -26.81 -30.92 33.29
N GLN A 97 -27.64 -31.22 34.30
CA GLN A 97 -28.73 -32.19 34.17
C GLN A 97 -29.73 -31.78 33.09
N GLY A 98 -30.13 -30.51 33.07
CA GLY A 98 -30.99 -29.95 32.02
C GLY A 98 -30.37 -30.05 30.61
N LEU A 99 -29.06 -29.78 30.49
CA LEU A 99 -28.32 -29.96 29.23
C LEU A 99 -28.31 -31.42 28.76
N SER A 100 -28.22 -32.38 29.68
CA SER A 100 -28.25 -33.81 29.34
C SER A 100 -29.61 -34.28 28.79
N LEU A 101 -30.68 -33.55 29.11
CA LEU A 101 -32.03 -33.83 28.63
C LEU A 101 -32.32 -33.20 27.25
N VAL A 102 -31.42 -32.35 26.73
CA VAL A 102 -31.60 -31.72 25.42
C VAL A 102 -31.51 -32.81 24.33
N PRO A 103 -32.55 -33.00 23.50
CA PRO A 103 -32.52 -34.00 22.44
C PRO A 103 -31.38 -33.78 21.44
N GLU A 104 -30.77 -34.86 20.97
CA GLU A 104 -29.71 -34.83 19.94
C GLU A 104 -30.08 -34.00 18.69
N PRO A 105 -31.32 -34.07 18.15
CA PRO A 105 -31.69 -33.26 16.99
C PRO A 105 -31.58 -31.74 17.21
N LEU A 106 -31.76 -31.25 18.44
CA LEU A 106 -31.63 -29.81 18.72
C LEU A 106 -30.16 -29.35 18.69
N TRP A 107 -29.23 -30.23 19.06
CA TRP A 107 -27.79 -29.96 18.91
C TRP A 107 -27.41 -29.82 17.44
N TRP A 108 -27.92 -30.72 16.60
CA TRP A 108 -27.75 -30.63 15.15
C TRP A 108 -28.34 -29.34 14.58
N LEU A 109 -29.58 -29.01 14.97
CA LEU A 109 -30.24 -27.78 14.52
C LEU A 109 -29.44 -26.53 14.90
N MET A 110 -28.96 -26.44 16.15
CA MET A 110 -28.10 -25.34 16.59
C MET A 110 -26.82 -25.27 15.74
N GLY A 111 -26.16 -26.41 15.51
CA GLY A 111 -24.97 -26.50 14.65
C GLY A 111 -25.23 -25.97 13.24
N VAL A 112 -26.36 -26.35 12.63
CA VAL A 112 -26.76 -25.88 11.29
C VAL A 112 -27.02 -24.36 11.29
N ILE A 113 -27.78 -23.83 12.24
CA ILE A 113 -28.11 -22.40 12.31
C ILE A 113 -26.84 -21.55 12.48
N VAL A 114 -25.96 -21.94 13.40
CA VAL A 114 -24.69 -21.23 13.65
C VAL A 114 -23.78 -21.32 12.43
N SER A 115 -23.66 -22.51 11.82
CA SER A 115 -22.86 -22.71 10.61
C SER A 115 -23.38 -21.89 9.43
N PHE A 116 -24.70 -21.76 9.27
CA PHE A 116 -25.29 -20.93 8.24
C PHE A 116 -25.01 -19.44 8.47
N TYR A 117 -25.24 -18.94 9.69
CA TYR A 117 -25.00 -17.54 10.04
C TYR A 117 -23.54 -17.13 9.84
N PHE A 118 -22.60 -17.90 10.39
CA PHE A 118 -21.18 -17.60 10.26
C PHE A 118 -20.63 -17.97 8.88
N GLY A 119 -21.13 -19.03 8.25
CA GLY A 119 -20.75 -19.44 6.91
C GLY A 119 -21.09 -18.38 5.87
N ALA A 120 -22.31 -17.83 5.88
CA ALA A 120 -22.72 -16.74 5.00
C ALA A 120 -21.90 -15.45 5.25
N ARG A 121 -21.62 -15.12 6.52
CA ARG A 121 -20.80 -13.96 6.88
C ARG A 121 -19.34 -14.11 6.43
N HIS A 122 -18.77 -15.32 6.49
CA HIS A 122 -17.42 -15.58 5.99
C HIS A 122 -17.35 -15.50 4.45
N GLN A 123 -18.37 -16.00 3.76
CA GLN A 123 -18.47 -15.88 2.31
C GLN A 123 -18.51 -14.41 1.84
N ALA A 124 -19.29 -13.56 2.52
CA ALA A 124 -19.34 -12.12 2.20
C ALA A 124 -17.96 -11.45 2.32
N LYS A 125 -17.17 -11.78 3.36
CA LYS A 125 -15.83 -11.22 3.55
C LYS A 125 -14.83 -11.71 2.49
N THR A 126 -14.96 -12.94 2.02
CA THR A 126 -14.15 -13.47 0.91
C THR A 126 -14.45 -12.74 -0.40
N GLN A 127 -15.70 -12.34 -0.63
CA GLN A 127 -16.07 -11.55 -1.81
C GLN A 127 -15.46 -10.13 -1.76
N ASP A 128 -15.41 -9.50 -0.59
CA ASP A 128 -14.74 -8.20 -0.43
C ASP A 128 -13.23 -8.31 -0.70
N PHE A 129 -12.58 -9.38 -0.22
CA PHE A 129 -11.17 -9.64 -0.51
C PHE A 129 -10.89 -9.86 -2.01
N GLN A 130 -11.78 -10.58 -2.71
CA GLN A 130 -11.68 -10.73 -4.16
C GLN A 130 -11.86 -9.39 -4.89
N ARG A 131 -12.78 -8.54 -4.44
CA ARG A 131 -12.95 -7.17 -4.99
C ARG A 131 -11.72 -6.31 -4.78
N ASP A 132 -11.12 -6.36 -3.60
CA ASP A 132 -9.90 -5.60 -3.27
C ASP A 132 -8.69 -6.10 -4.09
N MET A 133 -8.59 -7.41 -4.31
CA MET A 133 -7.59 -8.00 -5.21
C MET A 133 -7.77 -7.54 -6.66
N LEU A 134 -9.01 -7.51 -7.16
CA LEU A 134 -9.32 -7.02 -8.50
C LEU A 134 -9.03 -5.51 -8.65
N ALA A 135 -9.35 -4.70 -7.64
CA ALA A 135 -9.07 -3.26 -7.62
C ALA A 135 -7.56 -2.96 -7.51
N SER A 136 -6.80 -3.84 -6.86
CA SER A 136 -5.33 -3.76 -6.79
C SER A 136 -4.70 -4.22 -8.10
N ALA A 137 -5.20 -5.31 -8.70
CA ALA A 137 -4.79 -5.79 -10.02
C ALA A 137 -5.03 -4.76 -11.13
N ALA A 138 -6.10 -3.98 -11.05
CA ALA A 138 -6.37 -2.88 -11.98
C ALA A 138 -5.34 -1.74 -11.92
N ARG A 139 -4.61 -1.57 -10.81
CA ARG A 139 -3.53 -0.58 -10.64
C ARG A 139 -2.15 -1.11 -11.06
N VAL A 140 -1.98 -2.43 -11.18
CA VAL A 140 -0.71 -3.05 -11.60
C VAL A 140 -0.20 -2.54 -12.96
N PRO A 141 -1.03 -2.41 -14.01
CA PRO A 141 -0.58 -1.89 -15.30
C PRO A 141 -0.03 -0.45 -15.22
N GLN A 142 -0.60 0.38 -14.33
CA GLN A 142 -0.17 1.75 -14.12
C GLN A 142 1.17 1.82 -13.38
N VAL A 143 1.39 0.93 -12.41
CA VAL A 143 2.69 0.83 -11.73
C VAL A 143 3.75 0.30 -12.68
N VAL A 144 3.43 -0.70 -13.50
CA VAL A 144 4.35 -1.25 -14.51
C VAL A 144 4.69 -0.19 -15.59
N SER A 145 3.72 0.61 -16.04
CA SER A 145 4.01 1.69 -17.01
C SER A 145 4.86 2.81 -16.39
N GLN A 146 4.64 3.14 -15.11
CA GLN A 146 5.48 4.09 -14.39
C GLN A 146 6.90 3.57 -14.20
N ILE A 147 7.08 2.30 -13.81
CA ILE A 147 8.41 1.68 -13.71
C ILE A 147 9.08 1.65 -15.08
N ARG A 148 8.36 1.28 -16.15
CA ARG A 148 8.91 1.26 -17.50
C ARG A 148 9.29 2.67 -17.99
N ALA A 149 8.53 3.70 -17.60
CA ALA A 149 8.89 5.09 -17.90
C ALA A 149 10.11 5.59 -17.10
N LEU A 150 10.41 4.98 -15.95
CA LEU A 150 11.64 5.23 -15.19
C LEU A 150 12.83 4.40 -15.69
N GLU A 151 12.56 3.25 -16.29
CA GLU A 151 13.56 2.29 -16.81
C GLU A 151 13.90 2.54 -18.30
N GLU A 152 13.01 3.22 -19.04
CA GLU A 152 13.35 3.78 -20.34
C GLU A 152 14.47 4.81 -20.12
N PRO A 153 15.67 4.56 -20.67
CA PRO A 153 16.76 5.51 -20.55
C PRO A 153 16.30 6.77 -21.26
N ALA A 154 16.12 7.87 -20.50
CA ALA A 154 16.08 9.19 -21.07
C ALA A 154 17.22 9.28 -22.08
N PRO A 155 17.00 9.76 -23.33
CA PRO A 155 18.05 9.83 -24.34
C PRO A 155 19.28 10.45 -23.69
N THR A 156 20.29 9.62 -23.42
CA THR A 156 21.49 10.07 -22.73
C THR A 156 22.31 10.80 -23.76
N ASP A 157 21.90 12.03 -24.07
CA ASP A 157 22.80 13.07 -24.57
C ASP A 157 23.59 13.62 -23.37
N ASN A 158 24.15 12.70 -22.58
CA ASN A 158 24.99 13.00 -21.44
C ASN A 158 26.44 12.87 -21.91
N PRO A 159 27.11 13.99 -22.26
CA PRO A 159 28.45 13.97 -22.84
C PRO A 159 29.49 13.31 -21.90
N ALA A 160 29.28 13.40 -20.59
CA ALA A 160 30.18 12.78 -19.61
C ALA A 160 30.09 11.24 -19.61
N LEU A 161 28.93 10.67 -19.91
CA LEU A 161 28.75 9.22 -19.98
C LEU A 161 29.37 8.63 -21.27
N SER A 162 29.31 9.37 -22.38
CA SER A 162 30.00 9.00 -23.62
C SER A 162 31.53 9.09 -23.47
N GLU A 163 32.02 10.14 -22.82
CA GLU A 163 33.46 10.33 -22.58
C GLU A 163 34.02 9.27 -21.61
N TRP A 164 33.28 8.90 -20.57
CA TRP A 164 33.70 7.82 -19.68
C TRP A 164 33.79 6.46 -20.40
N ARG A 165 32.86 6.16 -21.32
CA ARG A 165 32.89 4.91 -22.11
C ARG A 165 34.05 4.86 -23.10
N THR A 166 34.44 5.99 -23.70
CA THR A 166 35.61 6.04 -24.59
C THR A 166 36.91 5.85 -23.81
N ILE A 167 37.01 6.44 -22.62
CA ILE A 167 38.16 6.26 -21.71
C ILE A 167 38.22 4.82 -21.17
N ALA A 168 37.08 4.24 -20.79
CA ALA A 168 37.00 2.87 -20.28
C ALA A 168 37.30 1.82 -21.37
N GLY A 169 36.85 2.04 -22.60
CA GLY A 169 37.14 1.18 -23.76
C GLY A 169 38.61 1.23 -24.21
N GLY A 170 39.28 2.38 -24.05
CA GLY A 170 40.70 2.55 -24.40
C GLY A 170 41.66 1.75 -23.50
N LYS A 171 41.29 1.48 -22.24
CA LYS A 171 42.11 0.66 -21.32
C LYS A 171 42.07 -0.85 -21.60
N ALA A 172 41.09 -1.34 -22.36
CA ALA A 172 41.00 -2.75 -22.72
C ALA A 172 41.89 -3.15 -23.91
N ALA A 173 42.39 -2.17 -24.69
CA ALA A 173 43.21 -2.40 -25.89
C ALA A 173 44.73 -2.32 -25.65
N THR A 174 45.16 -2.09 -24.41
CA THR A 174 46.58 -2.10 -24.01
C THR A 174 46.81 -3.14 -22.93
N LYS A 175 46.77 -4.42 -23.34
CA LYS A 175 47.47 -5.49 -22.64
C LYS A 175 47.92 -6.55 -23.64
#